data_AF-H2XRH8-F1
#
_entry.id   AF-H2XRH8-F1
#
_cell.length_a   1.000
_cell.length_b   1.000
_cell.length_c   1.000
_cell.angle_alpha   90.00
_cell.angle_beta   90.00
_cell.angle_gamma   90.00
#
_symmetry.space_group_name_H-M   'P 1'
#
loop_
_entity.id
_entity.type
_entity.pdbx_description
1 polymer ?
#
loop_
_entity_poly.entity_id
_entity_poly.type
_entity_poly.pdbx_seq_one_letter_code
_entity_poly.pdbx_strand_id
1 'polypeptide(L)'
;MSSPAKLSSQFLFKFSSDEKEKSLGQIRDRFDEVNDSKALQLHNQLSELEKRRKQRMETKFDMLTRTKSIHRDLKGMRSAAQQKFLQEQLIKKKRSCLVSCDWYTMLSENIPDEVHRDQGCEEVLEKLFMLGMQMEEGMRQVTEHSFLSSLRVLRSWELCSPEISSGIEFVREHIVGMKSENFDEWRSSKLG
;
A
#
# COMPACT_ATOMS: atom_id res chain seq x y z
N MET A 1 68.30 -80.38 -5.33
CA MET A 1 68.26 -78.93 -5.59
C MET A 1 66.89 -78.57 -6.14
N SER A 2 66.31 -77.47 -5.65
CA SER A 2 65.14 -76.69 -6.12
C SER A 2 64.00 -77.34 -6.91
N SER A 3 62.75 -77.20 -6.42
CA SER A 3 61.89 -76.06 -6.83
C SER A 3 60.58 -75.99 -6.02
N PRO A 4 60.11 -74.80 -5.58
CA PRO A 4 58.90 -74.61 -4.81
C PRO A 4 57.73 -74.15 -5.69
N ALA A 5 56.71 -74.99 -5.85
CA ALA A 5 55.43 -74.56 -6.38
C ALA A 5 54.33 -75.28 -5.60
N LYS A 6 53.80 -74.63 -4.55
CA LYS A 6 52.51 -74.92 -3.88
C LYS A 6 52.29 -74.05 -2.64
N LEU A 7 52.32 -72.73 -2.78
CA LEU A 7 51.76 -71.83 -1.76
C LEU A 7 51.00 -70.70 -2.46
N SER A 8 49.88 -71.06 -3.07
CA SER A 8 48.86 -70.11 -3.52
C SER A 8 47.49 -70.76 -3.38
N SER A 9 47.07 -71.05 -2.13
CA SER A 9 45.69 -71.51 -1.88
C SER A 9 45.29 -71.35 -0.41
N GLN A 10 45.53 -70.20 0.19
CA GLN A 10 44.96 -69.86 1.49
C GLN A 10 44.63 -68.39 1.50
N PHE A 11 43.46 -68.01 0.96
CA PHE A 11 42.67 -66.83 1.36
C PHE A 11 41.35 -66.78 0.58
N LEU A 12 40.62 -67.90 0.50
CA LEU A 12 39.20 -67.89 0.13
C LEU A 12 38.39 -68.23 1.36
N PHE A 13 38.10 -67.20 2.16
CA PHE A 13 37.07 -67.26 3.19
C PHE A 13 35.71 -67.35 2.47
N LYS A 14 35.31 -68.59 2.12
CA LYS A 14 33.97 -68.88 1.59
C LYS A 14 32.98 -68.74 2.75
N PHE A 15 32.36 -67.58 2.87
CA PHE A 15 31.12 -67.43 3.63
C PHE A 15 30.09 -68.45 3.12
N SER A 16 29.51 -69.22 4.03
CA SER A 16 28.50 -70.24 3.70
C SER A 16 27.25 -69.57 3.11
N SER A 17 26.57 -70.25 2.18
CA SER A 17 25.33 -69.75 1.56
C SER A 17 24.28 -69.38 2.63
N ASP A 18 24.20 -70.20 3.68
CA ASP A 18 23.24 -70.04 4.78
C ASP A 18 23.47 -68.77 5.60
N GLU A 19 24.72 -68.34 5.79
CA GLU A 19 25.03 -67.09 6.51
C GLU A 19 24.65 -65.86 5.69
N LYS A 20 24.76 -65.95 4.35
CA LYS A 20 24.33 -64.88 3.44
C LYS A 20 22.81 -64.77 3.41
N GLU A 21 22.10 -65.88 3.30
CA GLU A 21 20.62 -65.90 3.35
C GLU A 21 20.10 -65.35 4.68
N LYS A 22 20.73 -65.73 5.79
CA LYS A 22 20.40 -65.18 7.11
C LYS A 22 20.65 -63.68 7.20
N SER A 23 21.77 -63.19 6.66
CA SER A 23 22.08 -61.75 6.63
C SER A 23 21.09 -60.97 5.75
N LEU A 24 20.69 -61.52 4.60
CA LEU A 24 19.69 -60.90 3.72
C LEU A 24 18.31 -60.87 4.37
N GLY A 25 17.94 -61.94 5.09
CA GLY A 25 16.72 -61.99 5.91
C GLY A 25 16.71 -60.88 6.96
N GLN A 26 17.78 -60.74 7.74
CA GLN A 26 17.90 -59.67 8.75
C GLN A 26 17.81 -58.26 8.15
N ILE A 27 18.41 -58.03 6.98
CA ILE A 27 18.33 -56.74 6.28
C ILE A 27 16.90 -56.49 5.81
N ARG A 28 16.19 -57.51 5.32
CA ARG A 28 14.78 -57.38 4.89
C ARG A 28 13.87 -57.10 6.08
N ASP A 29 14.01 -57.84 7.17
CA ASP A 29 13.23 -57.63 8.40
C ASP A 29 13.45 -56.21 8.94
N ARG A 30 14.70 -55.72 8.91
CA ARG A 30 15.04 -54.35 9.29
C ARG A 30 14.39 -53.32 8.37
N PHE A 31 14.33 -53.59 7.07
CA PHE A 31 13.68 -52.72 6.10
C PHE A 31 12.17 -52.66 6.34
N ASP A 32 11.54 -53.81 6.57
CA ASP A 32 10.12 -53.92 6.88
C ASP A 32 9.79 -53.22 8.20
N GLU A 33 10.61 -53.39 9.25
CA GLU A 33 10.46 -52.68 10.53
C GLU A 33 10.53 -51.14 10.36
N VAL A 34 11.50 -50.66 9.58
CA VAL A 34 11.62 -49.23 9.27
C VAL A 34 10.42 -48.75 8.46
N ASN A 35 9.98 -49.52 7.48
CA ASN A 35 8.83 -49.20 6.64
C ASN A 35 7.54 -49.11 7.47
N ASP A 36 7.30 -50.07 8.36
CA ASP A 36 6.14 -50.10 9.26
C ASP A 36 6.18 -48.92 10.25
N SER A 37 7.36 -48.62 10.80
CA SER A 37 7.56 -47.45 11.65
C SER A 37 7.21 -46.14 10.92
N LYS A 38 7.64 -46.01 9.66
CA LYS A 38 7.32 -44.83 8.83
C LYS A 38 5.85 -44.76 8.43
N ALA A 39 5.21 -45.90 8.15
CA ALA A 39 3.78 -45.98 7.89
C ALA A 39 2.95 -45.52 9.09
N LEU A 40 3.30 -45.98 10.30
CA LEU A 40 2.67 -45.54 11.55
C LEU A 40 2.92 -44.05 11.82
N GLN A 41 4.14 -43.57 11.59
CA GLN A 41 4.46 -42.15 11.73
C GLN A 41 3.60 -41.27 10.81
N LEU A 42 3.46 -41.66 9.54
CA LEU A 42 2.62 -40.96 8.57
C LEU A 42 1.14 -40.98 8.99
N HIS A 43 0.65 -42.14 9.44
CA HIS A 43 -0.73 -42.27 9.93
C HIS A 43 -1.02 -41.30 11.08
N ASN A 44 -0.12 -41.23 12.06
CA ASN A 44 -0.24 -40.30 13.19
C ASN A 44 -0.24 -38.82 12.73
N GLN A 45 0.62 -38.46 11.78
CA GLN A 45 0.66 -37.11 11.23
C GLN A 45 -0.63 -36.74 10.51
N LEU A 46 -1.17 -37.65 9.69
CA LEU A 46 -2.43 -37.42 8.98
C LEU A 46 -3.60 -37.28 9.96
N SER A 47 -3.67 -38.13 10.98
CA SER A 47 -4.70 -38.05 12.03
C SER A 47 -4.68 -36.71 12.77
N GLU A 48 -3.48 -36.23 13.12
CA GLU A 48 -3.32 -34.91 13.76
C GLU A 48 -3.72 -33.76 12.82
N LEU A 49 -3.39 -33.83 11.53
CA LEU A 49 -3.80 -32.83 10.55
C LEU A 49 -5.33 -32.80 10.38
N GLU A 50 -5.98 -33.95 10.34
CA GLU A 50 -7.44 -34.07 10.27
C GLU A 50 -8.10 -33.48 11.52
N LYS A 51 -7.60 -33.81 12.70
CA LYS A 51 -8.07 -33.26 13.98
C LYS A 51 -7.95 -31.74 14.02
N ARG A 52 -6.80 -31.20 13.62
CA ARG A 52 -6.58 -29.73 13.52
C ARG A 52 -7.48 -29.08 12.47
N ARG A 53 -7.75 -29.77 11.35
CA ARG A 53 -8.68 -29.28 10.32
C ARG A 53 -10.10 -29.21 10.86
N LYS A 54 -10.55 -30.24 11.57
CA LYS A 54 -11.86 -30.29 12.23
C LYS A 54 -12.02 -29.16 13.24
N GLN A 55 -11.06 -29.00 14.16
CA GLN A 55 -11.07 -27.91 15.16
C GLN A 55 -11.17 -26.53 14.51
N ARG A 56 -10.37 -26.26 13.47
CA ARG A 56 -10.43 -24.98 12.73
C ARG A 56 -11.80 -24.76 12.09
N MET A 57 -12.46 -25.81 11.60
CA MET A 57 -13.78 -25.69 11.01
C MET A 57 -14.86 -25.47 12.07
N GLU A 58 -14.80 -26.17 13.20
CA GLU A 58 -15.69 -25.98 14.34
C GLU A 58 -15.60 -24.55 14.87
N THR A 59 -14.39 -24.02 15.08
CA THR A 59 -14.21 -22.62 15.49
C THR A 59 -14.81 -21.64 14.49
N LYS A 60 -14.62 -21.86 13.18
CA LYS A 60 -15.23 -21.01 12.15
C LYS A 60 -16.76 -21.09 12.18
N PHE A 61 -17.30 -22.29 12.34
CA PHE A 61 -18.74 -22.52 12.40
C PHE A 61 -19.37 -21.86 13.64
N ASP A 62 -18.75 -22.00 14.81
CA ASP A 62 -19.18 -21.36 16.05
C ASP A 62 -19.17 -19.83 15.94
N MET A 63 -18.14 -19.26 15.29
CA MET A 63 -18.11 -17.82 15.01
C MET A 63 -19.27 -17.41 14.10
N LEU A 64 -19.53 -18.16 13.02
CA LEU A 64 -20.62 -17.87 12.08
C LEU A 64 -22.01 -18.00 12.72
N THR A 65 -22.21 -19.00 13.60
CA THR A 65 -23.48 -19.17 14.32
C THR A 65 -23.69 -18.10 15.38
N ARG A 66 -22.62 -17.61 16.02
CA ARG A 66 -22.66 -16.51 16.99
C ARG A 66 -22.89 -15.14 16.32
N THR A 67 -22.46 -14.98 15.07
CA THR A 67 -22.66 -13.76 14.31
C THR A 67 -24.14 -13.58 13.96
N LYS A 68 -24.82 -12.68 14.68
CA LYS A 68 -26.23 -12.33 14.44
C LYS A 68 -26.46 -11.57 13.13
N SER A 69 -25.42 -11.00 12.52
CA SER A 69 -25.50 -10.31 11.22
C SER A 69 -24.15 -10.25 10.51
N ILE A 70 -23.89 -11.21 9.62
CA ILE A 70 -22.68 -11.26 8.79
C ILE A 70 -22.53 -9.96 7.97
N HIS A 71 -23.66 -9.40 7.52
CA HIS A 71 -23.68 -8.13 6.80
C HIS A 71 -23.15 -6.95 7.62
N ARG A 72 -23.46 -6.90 8.92
CA ARG A 72 -22.96 -5.86 9.83
C ARG A 72 -21.45 -5.99 10.02
N ASP A 73 -20.95 -7.20 10.22
CA ASP A 73 -19.53 -7.44 10.44
C ASP A 73 -18.71 -7.17 9.18
N LEU A 74 -19.19 -7.63 8.01
CA LEU A 74 -18.56 -7.33 6.71
C LEU A 74 -18.66 -5.84 6.36
N LYS A 75 -19.72 -5.14 6.76
CA LYS A 75 -19.82 -3.68 6.61
C LYS A 75 -18.77 -2.99 7.49
N GLY A 76 -18.65 -3.42 8.75
CA GLY A 76 -17.65 -2.92 9.70
C GLY A 76 -16.21 -3.09 9.20
N MET A 77 -15.87 -4.28 8.71
CA MET A 77 -14.55 -4.56 8.13
C MET A 77 -14.26 -3.70 6.90
N ARG A 78 -15.24 -3.49 6.02
CA ARG A 78 -15.09 -2.63 4.83
C ARG A 78 -14.90 -1.17 5.22
N SER A 79 -15.69 -0.66 6.17
CA SER A 79 -15.51 0.71 6.68
C SER A 79 -14.16 0.89 7.38
N ALA A 80 -13.68 -0.10 8.15
CA ALA A 80 -12.38 -0.04 8.79
C ALA A 80 -11.22 -0.06 7.79
N ALA A 81 -11.31 -0.92 6.76
CA ALA A 81 -10.31 -0.96 5.68
C ALA A 81 -10.30 0.34 4.87
N GLN A 82 -11.47 0.91 4.57
CA GLN A 82 -11.59 2.21 3.90
C GLN A 82 -11.05 3.33 4.77
N GLN A 83 -11.34 3.34 6.08
CA GLN A 83 -10.81 4.33 7.01
C GLN A 83 -9.29 4.24 7.11
N LYS A 84 -8.72 3.03 7.14
CA LYS A 84 -7.27 2.83 7.15
C LYS A 84 -6.61 3.29 5.84
N PHE A 85 -7.21 2.98 4.69
CA PHE A 85 -6.76 3.48 3.39
C PHE A 85 -6.81 5.01 3.31
N LEU A 86 -7.91 5.62 3.78
CA LEU A 86 -8.04 7.07 3.85
C LEU A 86 -7.01 7.68 4.80
N GLN A 87 -6.77 7.07 5.96
CA GLN A 87 -5.75 7.52 6.91
C GLN A 87 -4.34 7.43 6.31
N GLU A 88 -4.01 6.35 5.61
CA GLU A 88 -2.73 6.18 4.92
C GLU A 88 -2.56 7.19 3.77
N GLN A 89 -3.63 7.47 3.02
CA GLN A 89 -3.63 8.50 1.98
C GLN A 89 -3.49 9.90 2.57
N LEU A 90 -4.14 10.20 3.69
CA LEU A 90 -4.00 11.48 4.41
C LEU A 90 -2.58 11.66 4.94
N ILE A 91 -1.96 10.63 5.52
CA ILE A 91 -0.56 10.68 5.99
C ILE A 91 0.40 10.89 4.81
N LYS A 92 0.17 10.21 3.69
CA LYS A 92 0.98 10.34 2.47
C LYS A 92 0.83 11.74 1.84
N LYS A 93 -0.40 12.29 1.84
CA LYS A 93 -0.70 13.64 1.35
C LYS A 93 -0.12 14.71 2.28
N LYS A 94 -0.21 14.54 3.61
CA LYS A 94 0.41 15.44 4.61
C LYS A 94 1.93 15.51 4.44
N ARG A 95 2.59 14.37 4.14
CA ARG A 95 4.03 14.32 3.84
C ARG A 95 4.42 14.99 2.52
N SER A 96 3.57 14.91 1.50
CA SER A 96 3.79 15.59 0.22
C SER A 96 3.47 17.10 0.26
N CYS A 97 2.56 17.50 1.15
CA CYS A 97 2.00 18.86 1.24
C CYS A 97 2.82 19.81 2.11
N LEU A 98 3.68 19.30 3.00
CA LEU A 98 4.65 20.12 3.74
C LEU A 98 5.62 20.88 2.82
N VAL A 99 5.65 20.55 1.53
CA VAL A 99 6.56 21.11 0.52
C VAL A 99 5.88 22.13 -0.42
N SER A 100 4.55 22.32 -0.39
CA SER A 100 3.84 23.06 -1.47
C SER A 100 2.89 24.18 -1.01
N CYS A 101 2.46 24.22 0.25
CA CYS A 101 1.50 25.24 0.71
C CYS A 101 2.24 26.46 1.31
N ASP A 102 2.89 27.24 0.45
CA ASP A 102 3.72 28.41 0.81
C ASP A 102 2.92 29.47 1.60
N TRP A 103 1.64 29.65 1.31
CA TRP A 103 0.81 30.63 2.01
C TRP A 103 0.39 30.18 3.42
N TYR A 104 0.19 28.87 3.62
CA TYR A 104 -0.18 28.32 4.93
C TYR A 104 1.02 28.27 5.87
N THR A 105 2.21 27.97 5.33
CA THR A 105 3.47 28.06 6.08
C THR A 105 3.74 29.49 6.51
N MET A 106 3.65 30.47 5.59
CA MET A 106 3.74 31.89 5.96
C MET A 106 2.69 32.31 6.99
N LEU A 107 1.44 31.84 6.86
CA LEU A 107 0.40 32.12 7.85
C LEU A 107 0.79 31.54 9.22
N SER A 108 1.27 30.31 9.28
CA SER A 108 1.67 29.65 10.52
C SER A 108 2.88 30.32 11.18
N GLU A 109 3.83 30.84 10.40
CA GLU A 109 5.02 31.54 10.93
C GLU A 109 4.68 32.93 11.51
N ASN A 110 3.61 33.56 11.04
CA ASN A 110 3.18 34.89 11.50
C ASN A 110 2.16 34.83 12.65
N ILE A 111 1.74 33.64 13.07
CA ILE A 111 0.80 33.46 14.17
C ILE A 111 1.58 33.21 15.48
N PRO A 112 1.23 33.92 16.59
CA PRO A 112 1.86 33.67 17.89
C PRO A 112 1.61 32.25 18.40
N ASP A 113 2.61 31.63 19.03
CA ASP A 113 2.53 30.27 19.61
C ASP A 113 1.38 30.10 20.62
N GLU A 114 0.90 31.20 21.20
CA GLU A 114 -0.25 31.24 22.11
C GLU A 114 -1.56 30.85 21.44
N VAL A 115 -1.70 31.18 20.16
CA VAL A 115 -2.86 30.86 19.31
C VAL A 115 -2.82 29.39 18.89
N HIS A 116 -1.63 28.81 18.72
CA HIS A 116 -1.48 27.38 18.45
C HIS A 116 -1.83 26.47 19.64
N ARG A 117 -1.87 27.02 20.86
CA ARG A 117 -2.26 26.30 22.08
C ARG A 117 -3.76 26.33 22.36
N ASP A 118 -4.51 27.18 21.65
CA ASP A 118 -5.97 27.22 21.75
C ASP A 118 -6.59 26.20 20.79
N GLN A 119 -7.42 25.32 21.33
CA GLN A 119 -8.03 24.23 20.57
C GLN A 119 -9.01 24.74 19.50
N GLY A 120 -9.66 25.89 19.74
CA GLY A 120 -10.56 26.50 18.76
C GLY A 120 -9.80 27.08 17.57
N CYS A 121 -8.68 27.77 17.84
CA CYS A 121 -7.78 28.26 16.81
C CYS A 121 -7.12 27.13 16.03
N GLU A 122 -6.73 26.02 16.67
CA GLU A 122 -6.19 24.84 15.99
C GLU A 122 -7.20 24.24 15.00
N GLU A 123 -8.48 24.12 15.39
CA GLU A 123 -9.54 23.61 14.51
C GLU A 123 -9.79 24.54 13.30
N VAL A 124 -9.70 25.85 13.51
CA VAL A 124 -9.81 26.84 12.42
C VAL A 124 -8.61 26.76 11.49
N LEU A 125 -7.39 26.62 12.02
CA LEU A 125 -6.18 26.45 11.23
C LEU A 125 -6.21 25.15 10.42
N GLU A 126 -6.71 24.06 11.01
CA GLU A 126 -6.92 22.79 10.31
C GLU A 126 -7.95 22.94 9.18
N LYS A 127 -9.05 23.66 9.41
CA LYS A 127 -10.04 23.97 8.35
C LYS A 127 -9.44 24.85 7.25
N LEU A 128 -8.65 25.87 7.58
CA LEU A 128 -7.96 26.72 6.62
C LEU A 128 -6.94 25.95 5.80
N PHE A 129 -6.19 25.06 6.44
CA PHE A 129 -5.29 24.13 5.76
C PHE A 129 -6.05 23.25 4.77
N MET A 130 -7.16 22.65 5.20
CA MET A 130 -8.01 21.82 4.34
C MET A 130 -8.62 22.59 3.17
N LEU A 131 -9.03 23.85 3.39
CA LEU A 131 -9.50 24.74 2.33
C LEU A 131 -8.38 25.08 1.35
N GLY A 132 -7.17 25.38 1.85
CA GLY A 132 -5.96 25.53 1.05
C GLY A 132 -5.70 24.36 0.13
N MET A 133 -5.74 23.15 0.70
CA MET A 133 -5.56 21.91 -0.04
C MET A 133 -6.63 21.72 -1.13
N GLN A 134 -7.88 22.09 -0.88
CA GLN A 134 -8.95 22.03 -1.88
C GLN A 134 -8.78 23.07 -2.98
N MET A 135 -8.30 24.27 -2.63
CA MET A 135 -8.00 25.30 -3.62
C MET A 135 -6.79 24.93 -4.47
N GLU A 136 -5.74 24.33 -3.91
CA GLU A 136 -4.52 23.95 -4.63
C GLU A 136 -4.75 22.72 -5.55
N GLU A 137 -5.54 21.74 -5.12
CA GLU A 137 -5.91 20.58 -5.94
C GLU A 137 -7.00 20.91 -6.98
N GLY A 138 -7.84 21.91 -6.69
CA GLY A 138 -8.83 22.50 -7.61
C GLY A 138 -8.27 23.59 -8.52
N MET A 139 -7.08 24.12 -8.20
CA MET A 139 -6.26 24.95 -9.08
C MET A 139 -5.63 24.03 -10.12
N ARG A 140 -6.48 23.46 -10.98
CA ARG A 140 -6.13 23.22 -12.36
C ARG A 140 -5.57 24.56 -12.83
N GLN A 141 -4.24 24.69 -12.85
CA GLN A 141 -3.52 25.94 -13.16
C GLN A 141 -4.34 26.68 -14.18
N VAL A 142 -4.92 27.82 -13.80
CA VAL A 142 -5.76 28.60 -14.71
C VAL A 142 -4.81 29.06 -15.79
N THR A 143 -4.71 28.28 -16.85
CA THR A 143 -3.82 28.57 -17.98
C THR A 143 -4.19 29.93 -18.53
N GLU A 144 -3.20 30.67 -19.01
CA GLU A 144 -3.41 31.93 -19.72
C GLU A 144 -4.53 31.77 -20.77
N HIS A 145 -4.53 30.65 -21.50
CA HIS A 145 -5.58 30.32 -22.47
C HIS A 145 -7.00 30.28 -21.86
N SER A 146 -7.18 29.61 -20.72
CA SER A 146 -8.48 29.52 -20.05
C SER A 146 -8.96 30.85 -19.49
N PHE A 147 -8.04 31.65 -18.94
CA PHE A 147 -8.32 33.00 -18.46
C PHE A 147 -8.76 33.92 -19.59
N LEU A 148 -7.98 33.99 -20.67
CA LEU A 148 -8.30 34.79 -21.84
C LEU A 148 -9.61 34.34 -22.50
N SER A 149 -9.89 33.03 -22.51
CA SER A 149 -11.16 32.50 -23.02
C SER A 149 -12.36 32.99 -22.21
N SER A 150 -12.26 33.06 -20.88
CA SER A 150 -13.33 33.63 -20.04
C SER A 150 -13.51 35.14 -20.28
N LEU A 151 -12.41 35.88 -20.46
CA LEU A 151 -12.48 37.31 -20.76
C LEU A 151 -13.04 37.61 -22.14
N ARG A 152 -12.98 36.68 -23.10
CA ARG A 152 -13.59 36.85 -24.44
C ARG A 152 -15.11 37.06 -24.39
N VAL A 153 -15.79 36.52 -23.39
CA VAL A 153 -17.25 36.64 -23.23
C VAL A 153 -17.68 38.05 -22.82
N LEU A 154 -16.81 38.81 -22.16
CA LEU A 154 -17.08 40.18 -21.73
C LEU A 154 -17.11 41.15 -22.91
N ARG A 155 -18.01 42.13 -22.87
CA ARG A 155 -18.11 43.21 -23.85
C ARG A 155 -16.98 44.24 -23.63
N SER A 156 -16.63 44.98 -24.67
CA SER A 156 -15.51 45.94 -24.64
C SER A 156 -15.65 47.02 -23.55
N TRP A 157 -16.88 47.46 -23.25
CA TRP A 157 -17.14 48.44 -22.19
C TRP A 157 -17.08 47.83 -20.78
N GLU A 158 -17.38 46.54 -20.62
CA GLU A 158 -17.24 45.81 -19.34
C GLU A 158 -15.76 45.63 -18.99
N LEU A 159 -14.95 45.31 -20.00
CA LEU A 159 -13.50 45.14 -19.85
C LEU A 159 -12.77 46.44 -19.49
N CYS A 160 -13.36 47.59 -19.84
CA CYS A 160 -12.83 48.91 -19.57
C CYS A 160 -13.46 49.58 -18.34
N SER A 161 -14.37 48.89 -17.64
CA SER A 161 -14.91 49.40 -16.37
C SER A 161 -13.80 49.40 -15.31
N PRO A 162 -13.60 50.49 -14.53
CA PRO A 162 -12.55 50.58 -13.53
C PRO A 162 -12.58 49.42 -12.52
N GLU A 163 -13.76 49.05 -12.04
CA GLU A 163 -13.95 47.98 -11.05
C GLU A 163 -13.64 46.59 -11.61
N ILE A 164 -14.03 46.35 -12.87
CA ILE A 164 -13.83 45.06 -13.55
C ILE A 164 -12.37 44.94 -13.99
N SER A 165 -11.79 46.00 -14.54
CA SER A 165 -10.40 46.02 -15.01
C SER A 165 -9.40 45.82 -13.86
N SER A 166 -9.61 46.45 -12.70
CA SER A 166 -8.78 46.18 -11.52
C SER A 166 -8.88 44.74 -11.04
N GLY A 167 -10.09 44.16 -11.10
CA GLY A 167 -10.30 42.75 -10.75
C GLY A 167 -9.58 41.80 -11.72
N ILE A 168 -9.62 42.11 -13.02
CA ILE A 168 -8.93 41.33 -14.05
C ILE A 168 -7.40 41.41 -13.87
N GLU A 169 -6.85 42.59 -13.57
CA GLU A 169 -5.42 42.75 -13.31
C GLU A 169 -4.95 41.98 -12.08
N PHE A 170 -5.74 42.00 -11.01
CA PHE A 170 -5.46 41.23 -9.79
C PHE A 170 -5.41 39.73 -10.08
N VAL A 171 -6.41 39.19 -10.80
CA VAL A 171 -6.48 37.78 -11.17
C VAL A 171 -5.35 37.39 -12.13
N ARG A 172 -5.03 38.25 -13.11
CA ARG A 172 -3.92 38.06 -14.06
C ARG A 172 -2.60 37.85 -13.32
N GLU A 173 -2.29 38.72 -12.35
CA GLU A 173 -1.01 38.73 -11.64
C GLU A 173 -0.92 37.64 -10.56
N HIS A 174 -1.93 37.52 -9.70
CA HIS A 174 -1.84 36.72 -8.48
C HIS A 174 -2.39 35.29 -8.63
N ILE A 175 -3.23 35.04 -9.64
CA ILE A 175 -3.91 33.74 -9.82
C ILE A 175 -3.41 33.04 -11.08
N VAL A 176 -3.27 33.77 -12.19
CA VAL A 176 -2.84 33.22 -13.49
C VAL A 176 -1.32 33.29 -13.67
N GLY A 177 -0.66 34.29 -13.05
CA GLY A 177 0.77 34.54 -13.22
C GLY A 177 1.15 35.03 -14.63
N MET A 178 0.20 35.64 -15.35
CA MET A 178 0.38 36.09 -16.73
C MET A 178 1.09 37.46 -16.76
N LYS A 179 2.12 37.59 -17.59
CA LYS A 179 2.85 38.85 -17.79
C LYS A 179 1.96 39.96 -18.36
N SER A 180 2.28 41.23 -18.06
CA SER A 180 1.44 42.36 -18.47
C SER A 180 1.44 42.51 -19.99
N GLU A 181 2.62 42.33 -20.61
CA GLU A 181 2.83 42.47 -22.04
C GLU A 181 1.94 41.51 -22.83
N ASN A 182 1.90 40.24 -22.41
CA ASN A 182 1.05 39.22 -23.03
C ASN A 182 -0.44 39.58 -22.95
N PHE A 183 -0.86 40.22 -21.86
CA PHE A 183 -2.26 40.59 -21.64
C PHE A 183 -2.64 41.81 -22.46
N ASP A 184 -1.75 42.80 -22.54
CA ASP A 184 -1.93 44.02 -23.32
C ASP A 184 -2.00 43.72 -24.82
N GLU A 185 -1.15 42.81 -25.34
CA GLU A 185 -1.23 42.34 -26.73
C GLU A 185 -2.59 41.72 -27.05
N TRP A 186 -3.10 40.84 -26.17
CA TRP A 186 -4.41 40.25 -26.35
C TRP A 186 -5.54 41.29 -26.25
N ARG A 187 -5.44 42.21 -25.29
CA ARG A 187 -6.44 43.26 -25.06
C ARG A 187 -6.52 44.21 -26.25
N SER A 188 -5.38 44.62 -26.80
CA SER A 188 -5.30 45.41 -28.02
C SER A 188 -5.88 44.67 -29.23
N SER A 189 -5.63 43.36 -29.37
CA SER A 189 -6.22 42.54 -30.44
C SER A 189 -7.74 42.36 -30.31
N LYS A 190 -8.32 42.51 -29.12
CA LYS A 190 -9.77 42.39 -28.88
C LYS A 190 -10.51 43.72 -29.01
N LEU A 191 -9.85 44.82 -28.64
CA LEU A 191 -10.43 46.17 -28.65
C LEU A 191 -10.19 46.94 -29.95
N GLY A 192 -9.21 46.53 -30.76
CA GLY A 192 -8.98 47.02 -32.12
C GLY A 192 -9.83 46.28 -33.14
#